data_AF-A0A7S1D5U6-F1
#
_entry.id   AF-A0A7S1D5U6-F1
#
_cell.length_a   1.000
_cell.length_b   1.000
_cell.length_c   1.000
_cell.angle_alpha   90.00
_cell.angle_beta   90.00
_cell.angle_gamma   90.00
#
_symmetry.space_group_name_H-M   'P 1'
#
loop_
_entity.id
_entity.type
_entity.pdbx_description
1 polymer ?
#
loop_
_entity_poly.entity_id
_entity_poly.type
_entity_poly.pdbx_seq_one_letter_code
_entity_poly.pdbx_strand_id
1 'polypeptide(L)'
;TQFYTVIRQVLQDSLNTTSRKSVYLTGHSLGAAESVLLGVALACDPLPTNPRLHLINFGCPKVGNHAFHDTLNNQIPHLTIWRVVLGKDLVPRLPGYPFHHVGHTIQLGHNTTSEEPPAAYYQHVGDSELGYAGVPVGWSVVPYIWIPGAVGSHHLDKYIDHLIRQQGQTLESLLVKEFTPLSSNSDDHKNDDMTDDDVDDFLWPDDDVIHPNIAVVEA
;
A
#
# COMPACT_ATOMS: atom_id res chain seq x y z
N THR A 1 8.21 -23.50 5.58
CA THR A 1 7.38 -24.71 5.36
C THR A 1 6.53 -25.07 6.57
N GLN A 2 7.10 -25.20 7.78
CA GLN A 2 6.33 -25.60 8.97
C GLN A 2 5.24 -24.59 9.40
N PHE A 3 5.53 -23.29 9.37
CA PHE A 3 4.56 -22.23 9.73
C PHE A 3 3.29 -22.30 8.86
N TYR A 4 3.45 -22.35 7.54
CA TYR A 4 2.34 -22.46 6.60
C TYR A 4 1.48 -23.69 6.86
N THR A 5 2.09 -24.86 7.04
CA THR A 5 1.36 -26.11 7.31
C THR A 5 0.52 -26.02 8.58
N VAL A 6 1.07 -25.44 9.66
CA VAL A 6 0.34 -25.26 10.92
C VAL A 6 -0.86 -24.33 10.74
N ILE A 7 -0.66 -23.16 10.12
CA ILE A 7 -1.73 -22.19 9.89
C ILE A 7 -2.82 -22.78 8.98
N ARG A 8 -2.42 -23.46 7.91
CA ARG A 8 -3.34 -24.14 6.99
C ARG A 8 -4.23 -25.15 7.73
N GLN A 9 -3.65 -25.97 8.60
CA GLN A 9 -4.40 -26.95 9.38
C GLN A 9 -5.38 -26.28 10.35
N VAL A 10 -4.93 -25.26 11.09
CA VAL A 10 -5.79 -24.50 12.03
C VAL A 10 -6.96 -23.84 11.30
N LEU A 11 -6.71 -23.27 10.13
CA LEU A 11 -7.77 -22.68 9.30
C LEU A 11 -8.75 -23.74 8.80
N GLN A 12 -8.26 -24.90 8.37
CA GLN A 12 -9.12 -26.00 7.92
C GLN A 12 -10.04 -26.48 9.05
N ASP A 13 -9.50 -26.71 10.25
CA ASP A 13 -10.27 -27.17 11.40
C ASP A 13 -11.30 -26.12 11.85
N SER A 14 -10.91 -24.85 11.83
CA SER A 14 -11.80 -23.73 12.16
C SER A 14 -12.93 -23.57 11.11
N LEU A 15 -12.63 -23.75 9.83
CA LEU A 15 -13.63 -23.65 8.77
C LEU A 15 -14.59 -24.84 8.76
N ASN A 16 -14.13 -26.04 9.13
CA ASN A 16 -14.99 -27.23 9.24
C ASN A 16 -16.04 -27.10 10.35
N THR A 17 -15.80 -26.25 11.35
CA THR A 17 -16.70 -26.02 12.48
C THR A 17 -17.61 -24.81 12.31
N THR A 18 -17.47 -24.06 11.21
CA THR A 18 -18.25 -22.84 10.96
C THR A 18 -18.92 -22.88 9.59
N SER A 19 -20.05 -22.18 9.44
CA SER A 19 -20.68 -21.95 8.13
C SER A 19 -20.07 -20.77 7.36
N ARG A 20 -19.01 -20.15 7.90
CA ARG A 20 -18.39 -18.93 7.36
C ARG A 20 -17.61 -19.27 6.09
N LYS A 21 -17.80 -18.45 5.06
CA LYS A 21 -17.15 -18.61 3.75
C LYS A 21 -16.06 -17.58 3.47
N SER A 22 -15.64 -16.82 4.48
CA SER A 22 -14.65 -15.76 4.35
C SER A 22 -13.62 -15.83 5.47
N VAL A 23 -12.35 -15.69 5.10
CA VAL A 23 -11.21 -15.56 6.00
C VAL A 23 -10.62 -14.17 5.80
N TYR A 24 -10.39 -13.46 6.90
CA TYR A 24 -9.73 -12.17 6.90
C TYR A 24 -8.31 -12.35 7.42
N LEU A 25 -7.32 -11.95 6.62
CA LEU A 25 -5.92 -11.91 7.01
C LEU A 25 -5.50 -10.45 7.14
N THR A 26 -4.78 -10.14 8.21
CA THR A 26 -4.35 -8.78 8.49
C THR A 26 -2.98 -8.78 9.12
N GLY A 27 -2.34 -7.63 9.12
CA GLY A 27 -1.05 -7.42 9.73
C GLY A 27 -0.60 -6.00 9.52
N HIS A 28 0.44 -5.62 10.27
CA HIS A 28 1.13 -4.35 10.16
C HIS A 28 2.61 -4.60 9.89
N SER A 29 3.25 -3.72 9.12
CA SER A 29 4.70 -3.80 8.84
C SER A 29 5.10 -5.15 8.22
N LEU A 30 6.07 -5.87 8.80
CA LEU A 30 6.43 -7.24 8.38
C LEU A 30 5.22 -8.19 8.40
N GLY A 31 4.37 -8.13 9.43
CA GLY A 31 3.19 -8.98 9.52
C GLY A 31 2.17 -8.70 8.41
N ALA A 32 2.17 -7.49 7.84
CA ALA A 32 1.40 -7.21 6.65
C ALA A 32 1.93 -7.96 5.42
N ALA A 33 3.25 -8.00 5.22
CA ALA A 33 3.86 -8.76 4.13
C ALA A 33 3.64 -10.27 4.29
N GLU A 34 3.75 -10.79 5.52
CA GLU A 34 3.46 -12.20 5.82
C GLU A 34 2.00 -12.57 5.52
N SER A 35 1.05 -11.67 5.85
CA SER A 35 -0.36 -11.83 5.52
C SER A 35 -0.59 -11.91 4.00
N VAL A 36 0.11 -11.09 3.21
CA VAL A 36 0.07 -11.17 1.73
C VAL A 36 0.57 -12.52 1.24
N LEU A 37 1.76 -12.94 1.69
CA LEU A 37 2.34 -14.22 1.27
C LEU A 37 1.46 -15.42 1.66
N LEU A 38 0.91 -15.41 2.87
CA LEU A 38 -0.01 -16.45 3.34
C LEU A 38 -1.30 -16.49 2.51
N GLY A 39 -1.91 -15.33 2.26
CA GLY A 39 -3.13 -15.24 1.47
C GLY A 39 -2.94 -15.75 0.04
N VAL A 40 -1.83 -15.36 -0.60
CA VAL A 40 -1.47 -15.84 -1.94
C VAL A 40 -1.20 -17.33 -1.93
N ALA A 41 -0.46 -17.85 -0.95
CA ALA A 41 -0.20 -19.28 -0.82
C ALA A 41 -1.49 -20.10 -0.61
N LEU A 42 -2.47 -19.57 0.14
CA LEU A 42 -3.78 -20.21 0.31
C LEU A 42 -4.66 -20.09 -0.94
N ALA A 43 -4.49 -19.04 -1.75
CA ALA A 43 -5.21 -18.89 -3.01
C ALA A 43 -4.65 -19.82 -4.11
N CYS A 44 -3.34 -20.03 -4.13
CA CYS A 44 -2.67 -20.95 -5.07
C CYS A 44 -2.82 -22.44 -4.69
N ASP A 45 -2.94 -22.73 -3.39
CA ASP A 45 -3.25 -24.06 -2.86
C ASP A 45 -4.53 -23.97 -2.00
N PRO A 46 -5.74 -23.98 -2.60
CA PRO A 46 -6.98 -23.78 -1.85
C PRO A 46 -7.26 -24.87 -0.82
N LEU A 47 -7.84 -24.46 0.31
CA LEU A 47 -8.46 -25.40 1.25
C LEU A 47 -9.69 -26.07 0.61
N PRO A 48 -10.11 -27.28 1.06
CA PRO A 48 -11.30 -27.94 0.53
C PRO A 48 -12.59 -27.10 0.62
N THR A 49 -12.68 -26.25 1.65
CA THR A 49 -13.81 -25.32 1.86
C THR A 49 -13.79 -24.11 0.93
N ASN A 50 -12.66 -23.86 0.25
CA ASN A 50 -12.41 -22.75 -0.67
C ASN A 50 -13.00 -21.41 -0.22
N PRO A 51 -12.60 -20.88 0.95
CA PRO A 51 -13.13 -19.63 1.46
C PRO A 51 -12.66 -18.44 0.61
N ARG A 52 -13.44 -17.37 0.61
CA ARG A 52 -12.99 -16.06 0.14
C ARG A 52 -11.94 -15.50 1.10
N LEU A 53 -10.81 -15.06 0.57
CA LEU A 53 -9.69 -14.49 1.30
C LEU A 53 -9.71 -12.98 1.15
N HIS A 54 -9.81 -12.27 2.28
CA HIS A 54 -9.78 -10.82 2.33
C HIS A 54 -8.56 -10.36 3.15
N LEU A 55 -7.61 -9.73 2.49
CA LEU A 55 -6.39 -9.23 3.10
C LEU A 55 -6.57 -7.73 3.33
N ILE A 56 -6.42 -7.30 4.59
CA ILE A 56 -6.46 -5.89 4.98
C ILE A 56 -5.20 -5.59 5.76
N ASN A 57 -4.28 -4.84 5.17
CA ASN A 57 -2.91 -4.71 5.64
C ASN A 57 -2.58 -3.24 5.92
N PHE A 58 -1.81 -2.96 6.98
CA PHE A 58 -1.44 -1.60 7.38
C PHE A 58 0.07 -1.41 7.24
N GLY A 59 0.52 -0.34 6.58
CA GLY A 59 1.95 -0.07 6.45
C GLY A 59 2.72 -1.20 5.75
N CYS A 60 2.10 -1.86 4.77
CA CYS A 60 2.68 -3.03 4.11
C CYS A 60 3.84 -2.65 3.17
N PRO A 61 5.05 -3.22 3.32
CA PRO A 61 6.11 -3.04 2.34
C PRO A 61 5.75 -3.72 1.00
N LYS A 62 6.58 -3.52 -0.02
CA LYS A 62 6.54 -4.30 -1.27
C LYS A 62 6.98 -5.74 -0.98
N VAL A 63 6.32 -6.71 -1.60
CA VAL A 63 6.40 -8.13 -1.19
C VAL A 63 7.04 -9.02 -2.26
N GLY A 64 6.88 -8.67 -3.53
CA GLY A 64 7.36 -9.48 -4.64
C GLY A 64 7.84 -8.64 -5.80
N ASN A 65 8.41 -9.30 -6.79
CA ASN A 65 8.88 -8.68 -8.02
C ASN A 65 7.74 -8.45 -9.03
N HIS A 66 8.10 -7.99 -10.23
CA HIS A 66 7.14 -7.73 -11.31
C HIS A 66 6.28 -8.95 -11.66
N ALA A 67 6.89 -10.14 -11.77
CA ALA A 67 6.14 -11.38 -12.06
C ALA A 67 5.11 -11.72 -10.96
N PHE A 68 5.46 -11.47 -9.70
CA PHE A 68 4.52 -11.62 -8.58
C PHE A 68 3.37 -10.60 -8.67
N HIS A 69 3.68 -9.35 -9.01
CA HIS A 69 2.68 -8.31 -9.26
C HIS A 69 1.71 -8.70 -10.38
N ASP A 70 2.22 -9.09 -11.55
CA ASP A 70 1.38 -9.40 -12.71
C ASP A 70 0.46 -10.59 -12.43
N THR A 71 0.96 -11.60 -11.72
CA THR A 71 0.16 -12.76 -11.31
C THR A 71 -1.04 -12.34 -10.46
N LEU A 72 -0.87 -11.35 -9.56
CA LEU A 72 -1.93 -10.91 -8.66
C LEU A 72 -2.84 -9.84 -9.27
N ASN A 73 -2.32 -8.98 -10.15
CA ASN A 73 -3.12 -7.99 -10.87
C ASN A 73 -4.06 -8.63 -11.90
N ASN A 74 -3.67 -9.78 -12.47
CA ASN A 74 -4.57 -10.62 -13.25
C ASN A 74 -5.70 -11.28 -12.42
N GLN A 75 -5.80 -10.91 -11.14
CA GLN A 75 -6.81 -11.32 -10.15
C GLN A 75 -6.89 -12.83 -9.94
N ILE A 76 -6.38 -13.30 -8.81
CA ILE A 76 -6.66 -14.67 -8.37
C ILE A 76 -8.11 -14.71 -7.85
N PRO A 77 -8.96 -15.63 -8.36
CA PRO A 77 -10.33 -15.78 -7.87
C PRO A 77 -10.35 -15.97 -6.35
N HIS A 78 -11.33 -15.33 -5.70
CA HIS A 78 -11.52 -15.40 -4.24
C HIS A 78 -10.44 -14.75 -3.38
N LEU A 79 -9.44 -14.07 -3.94
CA LEU A 79 -8.45 -13.28 -3.20
C LEU A 79 -8.71 -11.77 -3.41
N THR A 80 -8.79 -11.02 -2.32
CA THR A 80 -8.85 -9.55 -2.37
C THR A 80 -7.83 -8.97 -1.42
N ILE A 81 -7.03 -8.01 -1.90
CA ILE A 81 -5.93 -7.40 -1.14
C ILE A 81 -6.16 -5.90 -1.03
N TRP A 82 -6.22 -5.40 0.20
CA TRP A 82 -6.31 -3.99 0.54
C TRP A 82 -5.12 -3.59 1.40
N ARG A 83 -4.40 -2.55 0.95
CA ARG A 83 -3.26 -1.98 1.64
C ARG A 83 -3.61 -0.57 2.11
N VAL A 84 -3.65 -0.37 3.42
CA VAL A 84 -3.86 0.92 4.05
C VAL A 84 -2.49 1.55 4.34
N VAL A 85 -2.30 2.77 3.85
CA VAL A 85 -1.07 3.56 4.00
C VAL A 85 -1.41 4.89 4.65
N LEU A 86 -0.68 5.24 5.71
CA LEU A 86 -0.89 6.48 6.45
C LEU A 86 0.16 7.53 6.09
N GLY A 87 -0.29 8.65 5.53
CA GLY A 87 0.52 9.81 5.19
C GLY A 87 1.79 9.44 4.46
N LYS A 88 2.92 9.83 5.05
CA LYS A 88 4.28 9.63 4.52
C LYS A 88 4.97 8.42 5.12
N ASP A 89 4.23 7.38 5.53
CA ASP A 89 4.82 6.14 6.06
C ASP A 89 5.88 5.60 5.08
N LEU A 90 7.11 5.45 5.59
CA LEU A 90 8.27 5.01 4.82
C LEU A 90 8.17 3.53 4.41
N VAL A 91 7.63 2.66 5.26
CA VAL A 91 7.72 1.21 5.05
C VAL A 91 6.95 0.76 3.81
N PRO A 92 5.76 1.30 3.50
CA PRO A 92 5.11 1.06 2.22
C PRO A 92 5.89 1.51 1.00
N ARG A 93 6.98 2.27 1.10
CA ARG A 93 7.80 2.62 -0.07
C ARG A 93 8.94 1.65 -0.32
N LEU A 94 9.20 0.80 0.67
CA LEU A 94 10.32 -0.11 0.69
C LEU A 94 9.88 -1.56 0.44
N PRO A 95 10.81 -2.42 0.00
CA PRO A 95 12.08 -2.06 -0.64
C PRO A 95 11.87 -1.29 -1.97
N GLY A 96 12.96 -0.76 -2.53
CA GLY A 96 12.97 -0.17 -3.87
C GLY A 96 12.89 -1.23 -4.97
N TYR A 97 13.40 -0.91 -6.15
CA TYR A 97 13.54 -1.86 -7.25
C TYR A 97 14.30 -3.13 -6.78
N PRO A 98 13.92 -4.35 -7.22
CA PRO A 98 12.90 -4.70 -8.23
C PRO A 98 11.55 -5.13 -7.62
N PHE A 99 11.15 -4.55 -6.50
CA PHE A 99 9.91 -4.95 -5.82
C PHE A 99 8.73 -4.07 -6.21
N HIS A 100 7.55 -4.66 -6.26
CA HIS A 100 6.30 -4.03 -6.70
C HIS A 100 5.20 -4.21 -5.64
N HIS A 101 4.23 -3.29 -5.64
CA HIS A 101 3.03 -3.40 -4.82
C HIS A 101 2.01 -4.36 -5.42
N VAL A 102 1.06 -4.85 -4.61
CA VAL A 102 -0.03 -5.71 -5.10
C VAL A 102 -1.32 -5.36 -4.37
N GLY A 103 -2.45 -5.46 -5.07
CA GLY A 103 -3.75 -5.12 -4.51
C GLY A 103 -4.03 -3.62 -4.45
N HIS A 104 -5.22 -3.29 -3.97
CA HIS A 104 -5.70 -1.91 -3.89
C HIS A 104 -5.00 -1.14 -2.78
N THR A 105 -4.75 0.15 -3.00
CA THR A 105 -4.15 1.04 -2.00
C THR A 105 -5.19 2.02 -1.47
N ILE A 106 -5.35 2.08 -0.15
CA ILE A 106 -6.10 3.13 0.55
C ILE A 106 -5.07 4.05 1.18
N GLN A 107 -5.02 5.30 0.72
CA GLN A 107 -4.16 6.33 1.29
C GLN A 107 -4.95 7.19 2.27
N LEU A 108 -4.47 7.25 3.51
CA LEU A 108 -5.00 8.08 4.58
C LEU A 108 -4.12 9.33 4.72
N GLY A 109 -4.69 10.52 4.83
CA GLY A 109 -3.97 11.77 5.12
C GLY A 109 -2.86 12.12 4.11
N HIS A 110 -3.25 12.38 2.85
CA HIS A 110 -2.34 12.59 1.71
C HIS A 110 -1.35 13.76 1.90
N ASN A 111 -1.70 14.75 2.73
CA ASN A 111 -0.87 15.92 3.07
C ASN A 111 -0.76 16.14 4.58
N THR A 112 0.19 16.99 5.00
CA THR A 112 0.55 17.30 6.41
C THR A 112 -0.58 17.88 7.28
N THR A 113 -1.80 18.01 6.75
CA THR A 113 -3.01 18.45 7.45
C THR A 113 -4.02 17.30 7.49
N SER A 114 -4.46 16.94 8.70
CA SER A 114 -5.26 15.76 9.04
C SER A 114 -6.71 15.73 8.52
N GLU A 115 -7.06 16.51 7.49
CA GLU A 115 -8.45 16.79 7.10
C GLU A 115 -8.83 16.32 5.69
N GLU A 116 -7.89 15.86 4.87
CA GLU A 116 -8.23 15.31 3.55
C GLU A 116 -8.89 13.92 3.65
N PRO A 117 -9.93 13.65 2.83
CA PRO A 117 -10.60 12.36 2.84
C PRO A 117 -9.66 11.24 2.36
N PRO A 118 -9.89 10.00 2.81
CA PRO A 118 -9.13 8.86 2.32
C PRO A 118 -9.36 8.65 0.82
N ALA A 119 -8.32 8.25 0.09
CA ALA A 119 -8.37 7.95 -1.33
C ALA A 119 -8.10 6.46 -1.58
N ALA A 120 -8.86 5.82 -2.48
CA ALA A 120 -8.56 4.46 -2.94
C ALA A 120 -8.02 4.47 -4.36
N TYR A 121 -6.98 3.68 -4.59
CA TYR A 121 -6.31 3.49 -5.86
C TYR A 121 -6.41 2.02 -6.28
N TYR A 122 -6.82 1.81 -7.53
CA TYR A 122 -7.05 0.47 -8.06
C TYR A 122 -5.72 -0.24 -8.30
N GLN A 123 -5.54 -1.45 -7.75
CA GLN A 123 -4.32 -2.26 -7.90
C GLN A 123 -2.99 -1.51 -7.68
N HIS A 124 -3.01 -0.41 -6.91
CA HIS A 124 -1.92 0.54 -6.74
C HIS A 124 -1.55 1.34 -8.01
N VAL A 125 -1.45 0.69 -9.16
CA VAL A 125 -1.02 1.28 -10.44
C VAL A 125 -2.14 1.89 -11.29
N GLY A 126 -3.41 1.62 -10.95
CA GLY A 126 -4.57 2.05 -11.72
C GLY A 126 -4.96 1.06 -12.82
N ASP A 127 -5.99 1.40 -13.58
CA ASP A 127 -6.45 0.66 -14.76
C ASP A 127 -7.17 1.65 -15.70
N SER A 128 -6.55 1.95 -16.85
CA SER A 128 -7.10 2.91 -17.80
C SER A 128 -8.34 2.40 -18.55
N GLU A 129 -8.47 1.08 -18.74
CA GLU A 129 -9.64 0.49 -19.39
C GLU A 129 -10.86 0.59 -18.49
N LEU A 130 -10.66 0.46 -17.17
CA LEU A 130 -11.70 0.65 -16.16
C LEU A 130 -11.87 2.11 -15.72
N GLY A 131 -11.00 3.02 -16.17
CA GLY A 131 -11.04 4.44 -15.82
C GLY A 131 -10.66 4.73 -14.37
N TYR A 132 -9.78 3.92 -13.77
CA TYR A 132 -9.30 4.10 -12.40
C TYR A 132 -7.85 4.57 -12.38
N ALA A 133 -7.56 5.57 -11.55
CA ALA A 133 -6.22 6.10 -11.36
C ALA A 133 -5.36 5.22 -10.43
N GLY A 134 -4.05 5.22 -10.69
CA GLY A 134 -3.03 4.75 -9.76
C GLY A 134 -2.70 5.80 -8.70
N VAL A 135 -1.82 5.44 -7.77
CA VAL A 135 -1.25 6.41 -6.83
C VAL A 135 -0.57 7.56 -7.60
N PRO A 136 -0.60 8.80 -7.06
CA PRO A 136 -0.09 9.96 -7.78
C PRO A 136 1.43 9.92 -7.97
N VAL A 137 1.93 10.60 -9.00
CA VAL A 137 3.37 10.68 -9.29
C VAL A 137 4.16 11.21 -8.10
N GLY A 138 5.30 10.57 -7.83
CA GLY A 138 6.19 10.91 -6.72
C GLY A 138 5.72 10.35 -5.37
N TRP A 139 4.64 9.56 -5.33
CA TRP A 139 4.13 8.94 -4.11
C TRP A 139 5.26 8.18 -3.40
N SER A 140 6.08 7.42 -4.15
CA SER A 140 7.20 6.63 -3.64
C SER A 140 8.29 7.46 -2.96
N VAL A 141 8.51 8.71 -3.37
CA VAL A 141 9.62 9.54 -2.89
C VAL A 141 9.25 10.50 -1.75
N VAL A 142 7.96 10.79 -1.55
CA VAL A 142 7.49 11.74 -0.53
C VAL A 142 8.07 11.48 0.88
N PRO A 143 8.23 10.22 1.34
CA PRO A 143 8.80 9.95 2.67
C PRO A 143 10.24 10.42 2.89
N TYR A 144 11.06 10.53 1.82
CA TYR A 144 12.46 10.92 1.93
C TYR A 144 12.65 12.42 2.17
N ILE A 145 11.61 13.23 1.96
CA ILE A 145 11.62 14.67 2.31
C ILE A 145 11.83 14.86 3.82
N TRP A 146 11.29 13.96 4.65
CA TRP A 146 11.45 14.00 6.11
C TRP A 146 11.40 12.61 6.74
N ILE A 147 12.53 11.90 6.67
CA ILE A 147 12.68 10.52 7.15
C ILE A 147 12.26 10.33 8.62
N PRO A 148 12.66 11.19 9.58
CA PRO A 148 12.26 10.98 10.98
C PRO A 148 10.74 10.97 11.17
N GLY A 149 10.02 11.86 10.50
CA GLY A 149 8.56 11.90 10.55
C GLY A 149 7.93 10.72 9.80
N ALA A 150 8.49 10.33 8.66
CA ALA A 150 8.03 9.18 7.88
C ALA A 150 8.12 7.85 8.66
N VAL A 151 9.22 7.65 9.41
CA VAL A 151 9.35 6.52 10.34
C VAL A 151 8.34 6.64 11.48
N GLY A 152 8.12 7.85 12.01
CA GLY A 152 7.09 8.12 13.02
C GLY A 152 5.67 7.78 12.56
N SER A 153 5.34 8.01 11.28
CA SER A 153 4.04 7.65 10.69
C SER A 153 3.83 6.15 10.56
N HIS A 154 4.89 5.34 10.60
CA HIS A 154 4.79 3.89 10.47
C HIS A 154 4.18 3.20 11.71
N HIS A 155 4.17 3.84 12.88
CA HIS A 155 3.71 3.16 14.09
C HIS A 155 2.21 2.82 14.04
N LEU A 156 1.85 1.61 14.48
CA LEU A 156 0.46 1.12 14.46
C LEU A 156 -0.50 1.97 15.29
N ASP A 157 -0.04 2.58 16.38
CA ASP A 157 -0.83 3.52 17.19
C ASP A 157 -1.31 4.72 16.34
N LYS A 158 -0.51 5.21 15.39
CA LYS A 158 -0.91 6.28 14.47
C LYS A 158 -2.03 5.87 13.52
N TYR A 159 -1.97 4.64 13.01
CA TYR A 159 -3.06 4.08 12.21
C TYR A 159 -4.34 3.97 13.04
N ILE A 160 -4.24 3.45 14.27
CA ILE A 160 -5.39 3.32 15.18
C ILE A 160 -5.95 4.70 15.54
N ASP A 161 -5.10 5.64 15.95
CA ASP A 161 -5.48 7.01 16.28
C ASP A 161 -6.20 7.68 15.11
N HIS A 162 -5.70 7.50 13.89
CA HIS A 162 -6.33 8.03 12.69
C HIS A 162 -7.73 7.46 12.52
N LEU A 163 -7.89 6.13 12.62
CA LEU A 163 -9.19 5.46 12.49
C LEU A 163 -10.16 5.85 13.61
N ILE A 164 -9.70 5.97 14.86
CA ILE A 164 -10.56 6.35 16.01
C ILE A 164 -11.03 7.80 15.91
N ARG A 165 -10.15 8.75 15.56
CA ARG A 165 -10.55 10.15 15.36
C ARG A 165 -11.65 10.29 14.32
N GLN A 166 -11.59 9.40 13.34
CA GLN A 166 -12.52 9.30 12.25
C GLN A 166 -13.87 8.67 12.68
N GLN A 167 -13.92 7.73 13.65
CA GLN A 167 -15.16 7.11 14.15
C GLN A 167 -16.19 8.09 14.75
N GLY A 168 -15.79 9.29 15.18
CA GLY A 168 -16.71 10.33 15.64
C GLY A 168 -17.50 11.02 14.52
N GLN A 169 -17.18 10.71 13.26
CA GLN A 169 -17.86 11.22 12.08
C GLN A 169 -18.87 10.18 11.56
N THR A 170 -19.85 10.62 10.77
CA THR A 170 -20.84 9.72 10.16
C THR A 170 -20.15 8.63 9.34
N LEU A 171 -20.66 7.39 9.37
CA LEU A 171 -20.12 6.26 8.57
C LEU A 171 -19.90 6.61 7.10
N GLU A 172 -20.69 7.54 6.56
CA GLU A 172 -20.57 8.04 5.19
C GLU A 172 -19.33 8.89 4.89
N SER A 173 -18.75 9.58 5.87
CA SER A 173 -17.54 10.40 5.68
C SER A 173 -16.24 9.61 5.91
N LEU A 174 -16.38 8.39 6.45
CA LEU A 174 -15.30 7.49 6.81
C LEU A 174 -14.90 6.54 5.69
N LEU A 175 -15.86 6.19 4.85
CA LEU A 175 -15.72 5.14 3.88
C LEU A 175 -15.25 5.71 2.55
N VAL A 176 -14.17 5.13 2.03
CA VAL A 176 -13.88 5.26 0.61
C VAL A 176 -15.01 4.56 -0.15
N LYS A 177 -15.83 5.34 -0.86
CA LYS A 177 -17.02 4.83 -1.56
C LYS A 177 -16.67 4.30 -2.96
N GLU A 178 -15.62 4.83 -3.57
CA GLU A 178 -15.21 4.51 -4.92
C GLU A 178 -13.70 4.65 -5.10
N PHE A 179 -13.17 4.00 -6.15
CA PHE A 179 -11.78 4.23 -6.57
C PHE A 179 -11.65 5.61 -7.21
N THR A 180 -10.47 6.20 -7.06
CA THR A 180 -10.14 7.50 -7.67
C THR A 180 -10.26 7.36 -9.20
N PRO A 181 -11.08 8.20 -9.87
CA PRO A 181 -11.25 8.13 -11.31
C PRO A 181 -9.99 8.63 -12.04
N LEU A 182 -9.72 8.06 -13.22
CA LEU A 182 -8.68 8.54 -14.11
C LEU A 182 -9.05 9.93 -14.64
N SER A 183 -8.19 10.92 -14.43
CA SER A 183 -8.42 12.29 -14.93
C SER A 183 -8.21 12.34 -16.44
N SER A 184 -9.06 13.07 -17.17
CA SER A 184 -8.99 13.17 -18.65
C SER A 184 -7.83 14.02 -19.17
N ASN A 185 -6.95 14.53 -18.29
CA ASN A 185 -6.00 15.59 -18.62
C ASN A 185 -4.56 15.29 -18.20
N SER A 186 -4.23 14.03 -17.95
CA SER A 186 -2.86 13.65 -17.66
C SER A 186 -2.43 12.43 -18.46
N ASP A 187 -1.40 12.64 -19.27
CA ASP A 187 -0.57 11.59 -19.89
C ASP A 187 0.25 10.86 -18.79
N ASP A 188 -0.38 10.50 -17.66
CA ASP A 188 0.25 9.93 -16.47
C ASP A 188 0.47 8.40 -16.61
N HIS A 189 1.03 7.98 -17.73
CA HIS A 189 1.48 6.60 -17.95
C HIS A 189 2.86 6.30 -17.37
N LYS A 190 3.38 7.14 -16.46
CA LYS A 190 4.61 6.83 -15.75
C LYS A 190 4.26 6.07 -14.48
N ASN A 191 4.45 4.75 -14.54
CA ASN A 191 4.46 3.90 -13.36
C ASN A 191 5.42 4.51 -12.32
N ASP A 192 4.92 4.78 -11.13
CA ASP A 192 5.71 5.30 -10.00
C ASP A 192 6.64 4.24 -9.37
N ASP A 193 6.73 3.06 -10.01
CA ASP A 193 7.90 2.18 -9.91
C ASP A 193 9.05 2.81 -10.68
N MET A 194 9.64 3.85 -10.08
CA MET A 194 10.99 4.25 -10.45
C MET A 194 11.90 3.04 -10.40
N THR A 195 12.49 2.69 -11.53
CA THR A 195 13.72 1.92 -11.57
C THR A 195 14.81 2.77 -10.93
N ASP A 196 15.77 2.17 -10.21
CA ASP A 196 16.85 2.91 -9.53
C ASP A 196 17.60 3.88 -10.46
N ASP A 197 17.56 3.65 -11.78
CA ASP A 197 18.12 4.55 -12.81
C ASP A 197 17.51 5.97 -12.82
N ASP A 198 16.30 6.19 -12.27
CA ASP A 198 15.66 7.51 -12.19
C ASP A 198 15.98 8.27 -10.88
N VAL A 199 16.64 7.61 -9.92
CA VAL A 199 16.89 8.16 -8.57
C VAL A 199 18.21 8.93 -8.51
N ASP A 200 19.20 8.55 -9.32
CA ASP A 200 20.52 9.19 -9.36
C ASP A 200 20.43 10.64 -9.86
N ASP A 201 19.55 10.94 -10.82
CA ASP A 201 19.35 12.29 -11.36
C ASP A 201 18.68 13.27 -10.38
N PHE A 202 18.03 12.78 -9.31
CA PHE A 202 17.31 13.64 -8.36
C PHE A 202 18.09 13.90 -7.06
N LEU A 203 19.05 13.03 -6.70
CA LEU A 203 19.74 13.09 -5.40
C LEU A 203 21.19 13.58 -5.45
N TRP A 204 21.80 13.66 -6.64
CA TRP A 204 23.14 14.23 -6.81
C TRP A 204 23.06 15.43 -7.75
N PRO A 205 23.01 16.68 -7.25
CA PRO A 205 23.28 17.81 -8.13
C PRO A 205 24.72 17.64 -8.63
N ASP A 206 24.90 17.73 -9.96
CA ASP A 206 26.21 17.69 -10.60
C ASP A 206 27.21 18.54 -9.80
N ASP A 207 28.32 17.92 -9.40
CA ASP A 207 29.47 18.55 -8.78
C ASP A 207 30.18 19.43 -9.82
N ASP A 208 29.55 20.53 -10.24
CA ASP A 208 30.18 21.63 -10.96
C ASP A 208 29.27 22.87 -10.91
N VAL A 209 29.50 23.71 -9.90
CA VAL A 209 29.68 25.18 -10.00
C VAL A 209 29.61 25.78 -8.58
N ILE A 210 30.77 26.16 -8.07
CA ILE A 210 30.91 26.97 -6.87
C ILE A 210 30.77 28.46 -7.25
N HIS A 211 29.89 29.22 -6.58
CA HIS A 211 30.23 30.37 -5.71
C HIS A 211 29.04 31.33 -5.43
N PRO A 212 29.12 32.11 -4.33
CA PRO A 212 28.03 32.28 -3.36
C PRO A 212 27.35 33.64 -3.50
N ASN A 213 26.17 33.78 -2.90
CA ASN A 213 25.78 35.03 -2.25
C ASN A 213 24.74 34.75 -1.16
N ILE A 214 25.25 34.72 0.07
CA ILE A 214 24.46 34.81 1.30
C ILE A 214 23.91 36.24 1.38
N ALA A 215 22.59 36.37 1.36
CA ALA A 215 21.90 37.55 1.88
C ALA A 215 20.98 37.09 3.01
N VAL A 216 21.45 37.32 4.23
CA VAL A 216 20.65 37.28 5.46
C VAL A 216 19.62 38.39 5.36
N VAL A 217 18.34 38.07 5.58
CA VAL A 217 17.33 39.06 5.95
C VAL A 217 16.65 38.54 7.22
N GLU A 218 17.03 39.14 8.34
CA GLU A 218 16.35 38.99 9.63
C GLU A 218 15.02 39.75 9.61
N ALA A 219 14.02 39.18 10.30
CA ALA A 219 12.96 39.88 11.01
C ALA A 219 12.61 39.07 12.26
#